data_AF-A0A9D7M4Y9-F1
#
_entry.id   AF-A0A9D7M4Y9-F1
#
_cell.length_a   1.000
_cell.length_b   1.000
_cell.length_c   1.000
_cell.angle_alpha   90.00
_cell.angle_beta   90.00
_cell.angle_gamma   90.00
#
_symmetry.space_group_name_H-M   'P 1'
#
loop_
_entity.id
_entity.type
_entity.pdbx_description
1 polymer ?
#
loop_
_entity_poly.entity_id
_entity_poly.type
_entity_poly.pdbx_seq_one_letter_code
_entity_poly.pdbx_strand_id
1 'polypeptide(L)'
;MEKPKTHLSELLGNAVDYLETRIQIAKLDAADAGASAASSMLTWIILVFASAIMLLFFSIGAALGIGYLLDNHALGFVITGGVYFIAVAMLYSYRKDWLRKPIGNKIIESIYDND
;
A
#
# COMPACT_ATOMS: atom_id res chain seq x y z
N MET A 1 50.48 29.47 -30.40
CA MET A 1 49.66 29.54 -29.17
C MET A 1 48.31 28.91 -29.49
N GLU A 2 48.24 27.58 -29.41
CA GLU A 2 47.01 26.83 -29.68
C GLU A 2 46.13 26.85 -28.43
N LYS A 3 44.83 27.09 -28.63
CA LYS A 3 43.95 27.71 -27.63
C LYS A 3 43.45 26.67 -26.62
N PRO A 4 43.50 26.94 -25.30
CA PRO A 4 42.91 26.07 -24.26
C PRO A 4 41.37 25.96 -24.30
N LYS A 5 40.72 26.55 -25.31
CA LYS A 5 39.25 26.60 -25.44
C LYS A 5 38.65 25.30 -25.95
N THR A 6 39.38 24.50 -26.73
CA THR A 6 38.89 23.23 -27.30
C THR A 6 38.68 22.17 -26.23
N HIS A 7 39.63 22.00 -25.32
CA HIS A 7 39.56 20.96 -24.29
C HIS A 7 38.49 21.26 -23.22
N LEU A 8 38.31 22.55 -22.88
CA LEU A 8 37.24 22.95 -21.96
C LEU A 8 35.86 22.72 -22.59
N SER A 9 35.70 22.99 -23.89
CA SER A 9 34.47 22.71 -24.63
C SER A 9 34.15 21.22 -24.71
N GLU A 10 35.16 20.34 -24.88
CA GLU A 10 34.97 18.88 -24.87
C GLU A 10 34.54 18.37 -23.50
N LEU A 11 35.16 18.85 -22.41
CA LEU A 11 34.77 18.47 -21.06
C LEU A 11 33.35 18.94 -20.71
N LEU A 12 33.00 20.15 -21.14
CA LEU A 12 31.64 20.68 -20.99
C LEU A 12 30.62 19.87 -21.81
N GLY A 13 30.97 19.50 -23.05
CA GLY A 13 30.12 18.65 -23.90
C GLY A 13 29.86 17.28 -23.25
N ASN A 14 30.92 16.60 -22.80
CA ASN A 14 30.80 15.30 -22.14
C ASN A 14 30.01 15.39 -20.82
N ALA A 15 30.16 16.47 -20.06
CA ALA A 15 29.38 16.70 -18.85
C ALA A 15 27.88 16.93 -19.14
N VAL A 16 27.57 17.65 -20.22
CA VAL A 16 26.19 17.86 -20.68
C VAL A 16 25.57 16.54 -21.15
N ASP A 17 26.27 15.74 -21.97
CA ASP A 17 25.81 14.41 -22.41
C ASP A 17 25.56 13.47 -21.22
N TYR A 18 26.40 13.55 -20.20
CA TYR A 18 26.25 12.75 -18.98
C TYR A 18 25.01 13.16 -18.17
N LEU A 19 24.74 14.47 -18.07
CA LEU A 19 23.54 14.99 -17.44
C LEU A 19 22.28 14.59 -18.21
N GLU A 20 22.31 14.67 -19.53
CA GLU A 20 21.21 14.25 -20.40
C GLU A 20 20.92 12.76 -20.24
N THR A 21 21.96 11.93 -20.20
CA THR A 21 21.84 10.49 -19.93
C THR A 21 21.22 10.22 -18.57
N ARG A 22 21.64 10.95 -17.51
CA ARG A 22 21.04 10.82 -16.17
C ARG A 22 19.57 11.22 -16.13
N ILE A 23 19.18 12.25 -16.86
CA ILE A 23 17.78 12.69 -16.97
C ILE A 23 16.96 11.62 -17.71
N GLN A 24 17.51 11.02 -18.77
CA GLN A 24 16.84 9.91 -19.47
C GLN A 24 16.63 8.70 -18.56
N ILE A 25 17.66 8.31 -17.79
CA ILE A 25 17.55 7.21 -16.82
C ILE A 25 16.48 7.54 -15.77
N ALA A 26 16.50 8.74 -15.19
CA ALA A 26 15.49 9.14 -14.20
C ALA A 26 14.06 9.12 -14.75
N LYS A 27 13.88 9.47 -16.04
CA LYS A 27 12.58 9.40 -16.71
C LYS A 27 12.12 7.95 -16.92
N LEU A 28 13.05 7.05 -17.26
CA LEU A 28 12.80 5.62 -17.39
C LEU A 28 12.45 4.98 -16.04
N ASP A 29 13.23 5.27 -14.99
CA ASP A 29 12.98 4.77 -13.63
C ASP A 29 11.63 5.27 -13.09
N ALA A 30 11.28 6.54 -13.34
CA ALA A 30 9.98 7.07 -12.95
C ALA A 30 8.82 6.38 -13.68
N ALA A 31 9.00 6.08 -14.97
CA ALA A 31 8.00 5.34 -15.75
C ALA A 31 7.85 3.89 -15.25
N ASP A 32 8.97 3.20 -14.97
CA ASP A 32 8.97 1.82 -14.48
C ASP A 32 8.41 1.71 -13.04
N ALA A 33 8.77 2.65 -12.17
CA ALA A 33 8.18 2.78 -10.84
C ALA A 33 6.67 3.06 -10.89
N GLY A 34 6.23 3.92 -11.81
CA GLY A 34 4.81 4.18 -12.04
C GLY A 34 4.06 2.94 -12.55
N ALA A 35 4.64 2.23 -13.51
CA ALA A 35 4.07 1.01 -14.07
C ALA A 35 3.98 -0.10 -13.03
N SER A 36 5.04 -0.37 -12.27
CA SER A 36 5.07 -1.37 -11.21
C SER A 36 4.12 -1.05 -10.05
N ALA A 37 4.00 0.23 -9.67
CA ALA A 37 3.01 0.68 -8.69
C ALA A 37 1.58 0.46 -9.20
N ALA A 38 1.29 0.83 -10.44
CA ALA A 38 -0.03 0.63 -11.05
C ALA A 38 -0.39 -0.86 -11.16
N SER A 39 0.55 -1.72 -11.58
CA SER A 39 0.36 -3.17 -11.62
C SER A 39 0.08 -3.75 -10.23
N SER A 40 0.85 -3.33 -9.22
CA SER A 40 0.67 -3.79 -7.83
C SER A 40 -0.68 -3.35 -7.26
N MET A 41 -1.08 -2.10 -7.53
CA MET A 41 -2.39 -1.58 -7.13
C MET A 41 -3.53 -2.38 -7.76
N LEU A 42 -3.43 -2.69 -9.05
CA LEU A 42 -4.45 -3.48 -9.75
C LEU A 42 -4.60 -4.88 -9.14
N THR A 43 -3.48 -5.55 -8.86
CA THR A 43 -3.50 -6.85 -8.16
C THR A 43 -4.16 -6.75 -6.79
N TRP A 44 -3.81 -5.74 -5.99
CA TRP A 44 -4.42 -5.52 -4.68
C TRP A 44 -5.91 -5.23 -4.77
N ILE A 45 -6.35 -4.42 -5.73
CA ILE A 45 -7.78 -4.12 -5.96
C ILE A 45 -8.54 -5.41 -6.26
N ILE A 46 -8.03 -6.25 -7.18
CA ILE A 46 -8.65 -7.53 -7.52
C ILE A 46 -8.74 -8.43 -6.29
N LEU A 47 -7.66 -8.52 -5.50
CA LEU A 47 -7.62 -9.36 -4.31
C LEU A 47 -8.62 -8.90 -3.23
N VAL A 48 -8.66 -7.59 -2.95
CA VAL A 48 -9.59 -6.99 -2.00
C VAL A 48 -11.03 -7.19 -2.47
N PHE A 49 -11.30 -6.98 -3.75
CA PHE A 49 -12.62 -7.13 -4.33
C PHE A 49 -13.10 -8.59 -4.27
N ALA A 50 -12.27 -9.55 -4.65
CA ALA A 50 -12.57 -10.98 -4.55
C ALA A 50 -12.82 -11.39 -3.09
N SER A 51 -11.98 -10.92 -2.17
CA SER A 51 -12.12 -11.18 -0.73
C SER A 51 -13.41 -10.58 -0.16
N ALA A 52 -13.79 -9.39 -0.60
CA ALA A 52 -15.03 -8.73 -0.19
C ALA A 52 -16.27 -9.53 -0.64
N ILE A 53 -16.28 -10.00 -1.89
CA ILE A 53 -17.36 -10.87 -2.41
C ILE A 53 -17.45 -12.15 -1.58
N MET A 54 -16.32 -12.82 -1.35
CA MET A 54 -16.28 -14.04 -0.54
C MET A 54 -16.86 -13.79 0.86
N LEU A 55 -16.40 -12.73 1.56
CA LEU A 55 -16.92 -12.35 2.88
C LEU A 55 -18.42 -12.07 2.88
N LEU A 56 -18.96 -11.44 1.83
CA LEU A 56 -20.41 -11.21 1.71
C LEU A 56 -21.18 -12.53 1.64
N PHE A 57 -20.74 -13.47 0.81
CA PHE A 57 -21.39 -14.78 0.72
C PHE A 57 -21.32 -15.55 2.05
N PHE A 58 -20.17 -15.51 2.74
CA PHE A 58 -20.04 -16.11 4.07
C PHE A 58 -20.97 -15.45 5.10
N SER A 59 -21.07 -14.11 5.09
CA SER A 59 -21.95 -13.37 5.99
C SER A 59 -23.43 -13.71 5.76
N ILE A 60 -23.85 -13.76 4.50
CA ILE A 60 -25.23 -14.16 4.12
C ILE A 60 -25.47 -15.61 4.54
N GLY A 61 -24.54 -16.52 4.25
CA GLY A 61 -24.65 -17.93 4.64
C GLY A 61 -24.74 -18.11 6.16
N ALA A 62 -23.93 -17.39 6.93
CA ALA A 62 -23.98 -17.41 8.39
C ALA A 62 -25.31 -16.86 8.92
N ALA A 63 -25.79 -15.73 8.39
CA ALA A 63 -27.06 -15.14 8.77
C ALA A 63 -28.25 -16.07 8.46
N LEU A 64 -28.25 -16.73 7.30
CA LEU A 64 -29.28 -17.69 6.94
C LEU A 64 -29.21 -18.96 7.77
N GLY A 65 -28.02 -19.50 8.04
CA GLY A 65 -27.82 -20.68 8.88
C GLY A 65 -28.28 -20.45 10.32
N ILE A 66 -27.89 -19.33 10.93
CA ILE A 66 -28.35 -18.93 12.26
C ILE A 66 -29.86 -18.65 12.22
N GLY A 67 -30.34 -17.96 11.18
CA GLY A 67 -31.75 -17.66 11.01
C GLY A 67 -32.64 -18.91 10.89
N TYR A 68 -32.14 -19.97 10.24
CA TYR A 68 -32.85 -21.25 10.13
C TYR A 68 -32.92 -21.97 11.47
N LEU A 69 -31.84 -21.96 12.26
CA LEU A 69 -31.82 -22.53 13.62
C LEU A 69 -32.77 -21.82 14.58
N LEU A 70 -32.98 -20.52 14.38
CA LEU A 70 -33.85 -19.68 15.21
C LEU A 70 -35.29 -19.56 14.66
N ASP A 71 -35.61 -20.25 13.55
CA ASP A 71 -36.87 -20.13 12.80
C ASP A 71 -37.24 -18.66 12.43
N ASN A 72 -36.23 -17.80 12.38
CA ASN A 72 -36.38 -16.36 12.15
C ASN A 72 -35.13 -15.78 11.49
N HIS A 73 -35.23 -15.52 10.19
CA HIS A 73 -34.15 -14.93 9.40
C HIS A 73 -33.72 -13.54 9.88
N ALA A 74 -34.64 -12.72 10.40
CA ALA A 74 -34.31 -11.38 10.88
C ALA A 74 -33.35 -11.44 12.08
N LEU A 75 -33.58 -12.38 13.01
CA LEU A 75 -32.67 -12.61 14.15
C LEU A 75 -31.30 -13.13 13.69
N GLY A 76 -31.27 -13.96 12.64
CA GLY A 76 -30.02 -14.42 12.03
C GLY A 76 -29.13 -13.27 11.54
N PHE A 77 -29.71 -12.29 10.84
CA PHE A 77 -28.96 -11.10 10.41
C PHE A 77 -28.53 -10.19 11.57
N VAL A 78 -29.38 -10.03 12.60
CA VAL A 78 -29.05 -9.22 13.78
C VAL A 78 -27.88 -9.82 14.55
N ILE A 79 -27.86 -11.14 14.74
CA ILE A 79 -26.77 -11.83 15.44
C ILE A 79 -25.47 -11.75 14.64
N THR A 80 -25.51 -12.05 13.34
CA THR A 80 -24.32 -11.93 12.47
C THR A 80 -23.80 -10.49 12.47
N GLY A 81 -24.66 -9.49 12.37
CA GLY A 81 -24.29 -8.08 12.48
C GLY A 81 -23.67 -7.71 13.82
N GLY A 82 -24.20 -8.24 14.93
CA GLY A 82 -23.63 -8.08 16.27
C GLY A 82 -22.23 -8.66 16.39
N VAL A 83 -21.98 -9.84 15.81
CA VAL A 83 -20.65 -10.46 15.76
C VAL A 83 -19.66 -9.57 14.99
N TYR A 84 -20.07 -9.03 13.83
CA TYR A 84 -19.24 -8.09 13.08
C TYR A 84 -18.97 -6.80 13.86
N PHE A 85 -19.95 -6.27 14.59
CA PHE A 85 -19.77 -5.09 15.44
C PHE A 85 -18.73 -5.32 16.54
N ILE A 86 -18.79 -6.47 17.22
CA ILE A 86 -17.80 -6.85 18.24
C ILE A 86 -16.41 -7.02 17.61
N ALA A 87 -16.31 -7.66 16.46
CA ALA A 87 -15.05 -7.82 15.74
C ALA A 87 -14.41 -6.47 15.37
N VAL A 88 -15.21 -5.52 14.88
CA VAL A 88 -14.75 -4.16 14.57
C VAL A 88 -14.34 -3.41 15.84
N ALA A 89 -15.11 -3.52 16.93
CA ALA A 89 -14.77 -2.90 18.21
C ALA A 89 -13.44 -3.45 18.78
N MET A 90 -13.21 -4.76 18.70
CA MET A 90 -11.93 -5.38 19.06
C MET A 90 -10.79 -4.84 18.19
N LEU A 91 -10.94 -4.84 16.86
CA LEU A 91 -9.95 -4.28 15.93
C LEU A 91 -9.61 -2.83 16.26
N TYR A 92 -10.62 -2.01 16.57
CA TYR A 92 -10.43 -0.62 16.95
C TYR A 92 -9.64 -0.47 18.26
N SER A 93 -9.90 -1.32 19.24
CA SER A 93 -9.17 -1.33 20.52
C SER A 93 -7.70 -1.75 20.32
N TYR A 94 -7.45 -2.84 19.57
CA TYR A 94 -6.10 -3.34 19.31
C TYR A 94 -5.27 -2.44 18.39
N ARG A 95 -5.92 -1.58 17.59
CA ARG A 95 -5.25 -0.59 16.72
C ARG A 95 -4.22 0.25 17.49
N LYS A 96 -4.50 0.59 18.75
CA LYS A 96 -3.63 1.46 19.55
C LYS A 96 -2.30 0.79 19.90
N ASP A 97 -2.29 -0.53 20.10
CA ASP A 97 -1.09 -1.29 20.44
C ASP A 97 -0.35 -1.84 19.21
N TRP A 98 -1.08 -2.24 18.17
CA TRP A 98 -0.48 -2.85 16.97
C TRP A 98 0.09 -1.83 15.99
N LEU A 99 -0.50 -0.63 15.88
CA LEU A 99 0.00 0.43 14.99
C LEU A 99 1.03 1.35 15.65
N ARG A 100 0.90 1.69 16.94
CA ARG A 100 1.81 2.65 17.59
C ARG A 100 3.19 2.07 17.87
N LYS A 101 3.30 0.78 18.22
CA LYS A 101 4.58 0.15 18.59
C LYS A 101 5.60 0.06 17.44
N PRO A 102 5.27 -0.48 16.25
CA PRO A 102 6.26 -0.58 15.17
C PRO A 102 6.55 0.76 14.50
N ILE A 103 5.55 1.66 14.37
CA ILE A 103 5.72 2.96 13.73
C ILE A 103 6.50 3.91 14.65
N GLY A 104 6.22 3.91 15.95
CA GLY A 104 6.94 4.73 16.93
C GLY A 104 8.41 4.34 17.03
N ASN A 105 8.73 3.04 17.11
CA ASN A 105 10.12 2.59 17.17
C ASN A 105 10.91 2.94 15.91
N LYS A 106 10.33 2.77 14.70
CA LYS A 106 11.03 3.12 13.46
C LYS A 106 11.35 4.62 13.35
N ILE A 107 10.45 5.48 13.83
CA ILE A 107 10.68 6.93 13.83
C ILE A 107 11.79 7.29 14.84
N ILE A 108 11.75 6.72 16.04
CA ILE A 108 12.77 6.99 17.08
C ILE A 108 14.15 6.48 16.65
N GLU A 109 14.23 5.31 16.03
CA GLU A 109 15.48 4.73 15.51
C GLU A 109 16.08 5.57 14.37
N SER A 110 15.26 6.09 13.45
CA SER A 110 15.75 6.99 12.38
C SER A 110 16.29 8.34 12.85
N ILE A 111 15.91 8.76 14.07
CA ILE A 111 16.37 10.02 14.67
C ILE A 111 17.62 9.79 15.53
N TYR A 112 17.71 8.64 16.20
CA TYR A 112 18.83 8.33 17.08
C TYR A 112 20.07 7.78 16.36
N ASP A 113 19.91 7.19 15.17
CA ASP A 113 21.03 6.68 14.33
C ASP A 113 21.75 7.79 13.54
N ASN A 114 21.48 9.06 13.85
CA ASN A 114 22.06 10.25 13.21
C ASN A 114 22.83 11.16 14.19
N ASP A 115 23.15 10.64 15.38
CA ASP A 115 24.17 11.15 16.33
C ASP A 115 25.26 10.08 16.51
#